data_AF-A0A4R3KM10-F1
#
_entry.id   AF-A0A4R3KM10-F1
#
_cell.length_a   1.000
_cell.length_b   1.000
_cell.length_c   1.000
_cell.angle_alpha   90.00
_cell.angle_beta   90.00
_cell.angle_gamma   90.00
#
_symmetry.space_group_name_H-M   'P 1'
#
loop_
_entity.id
_entity.type
_entity.pdbx_description
1 polymer ?
#
loop_
_entity_poly.entity_id
_entity_poly.type
_entity_poly.pdbx_seq_one_letter_code
_entity_poly.pdbx_strand_id
1 'polypeptide(L)'
;MKDYKFCALPNKWIREKKLCDIYAAKSGESIAALKCLLALNLYMDFSAKETSDVSYSKLEDLTGLSRPMVAKGINTLISKGVVKIEKESSGRKARSYKFVIGDDIWSKVPKNKMYSFIKTLNNRGISSLSALKIYLVILTFKDKKSGIANIGYEKIREYTGLQSKDIKSGLQILYEYKLIYVTQERDDSTRRYKHNSYTILF
;
A
#
# COMPACT_ATOMS: atom_id res chain seq x y z
N MET A 1 19.30 -10.01 -7.92
CA MET A 1 18.66 -9.07 -6.98
C MET A 1 18.71 -9.71 -5.60
N LYS A 2 19.33 -9.08 -4.60
CA LYS A 2 19.40 -9.66 -3.24
C LYS A 2 17.97 -9.92 -2.73
N ASP A 3 17.72 -11.14 -2.24
CA ASP A 3 16.39 -11.56 -1.78
C ASP A 3 16.12 -11.03 -0.38
N TYR A 4 15.81 -9.73 -0.31
CA TYR A 4 15.45 -9.09 0.95
C TYR A 4 14.03 -9.46 1.35
N LYS A 5 13.85 -10.00 2.56
CA LYS A 5 12.53 -10.32 3.17
C LYS A 5 11.57 -9.12 3.23
N PHE A 6 12.10 -7.89 3.20
CA PHE A 6 11.33 -6.66 3.30
C PHE A 6 11.64 -5.68 2.15
N CYS A 7 10.65 -4.88 1.76
CA CYS A 7 10.85 -3.67 0.97
C CYS A 7 10.49 -2.40 1.75
N ALA A 8 10.90 -1.25 1.21
CA ALA A 8 10.55 0.06 1.76
C ALA A 8 9.24 0.58 1.12
N LEU A 9 8.41 1.21 1.95
CA LEU A 9 7.24 1.98 1.52
C LEU A 9 7.45 3.44 1.93
N PRO A 10 7.46 4.39 0.99
CA PRO A 10 7.47 5.80 1.32
C PRO A 10 6.12 6.16 1.94
N ASN A 11 6.15 6.70 3.16
CA ASN A 11 4.92 6.88 3.94
C ASN A 11 4.58 8.35 4.26
N LYS A 12 5.47 9.30 3.95
CA LYS A 12 5.24 10.73 4.22
C LYS A 12 4.00 11.28 3.52
N TRP A 13 3.75 10.93 2.26
CA TRP A 13 2.53 11.35 1.55
C TRP A 13 1.24 10.81 2.18
N ILE A 14 1.30 9.61 2.78
CA ILE A 14 0.17 9.04 3.52
C ILE A 14 -0.06 9.85 4.80
N ARG A 15 1.01 10.25 5.51
CA ARG A 15 0.94 11.13 6.68
C ARG A 15 0.43 12.53 6.34
N GLU A 16 0.69 13.00 5.13
CA GLU A 16 0.12 14.23 4.55
C GLU A 16 -1.32 14.04 4.05
N LYS A 17 -1.94 12.90 4.33
CA LYS A 17 -3.33 12.55 3.98
C LYS A 17 -3.63 12.46 2.49
N LYS A 18 -2.63 12.54 1.59
CA LYS A 18 -2.81 12.45 0.13
C LYS A 18 -3.40 11.12 -0.37
N LEU A 19 -3.46 10.09 0.47
CA LEU A 19 -4.16 8.84 0.18
C LEU A 19 -5.68 9.03 0.04
N CYS A 20 -6.26 10.09 0.64
CA CYS A 20 -7.68 10.41 0.45
C CYS A 20 -7.98 10.82 -1.00
N ASP A 21 -7.03 11.45 -1.70
CA ASP A 21 -7.17 11.94 -3.07
C ASP A 21 -7.22 10.83 -4.13
N ILE A 22 -6.95 9.57 -3.73
CA ILE A 22 -7.12 8.38 -4.56
C ILE A 22 -8.58 7.94 -4.42
N TYR A 23 -9.47 8.57 -5.20
CA TYR A 23 -10.92 8.50 -5.01
C TYR A 23 -11.54 7.11 -5.18
N ALA A 24 -12.59 6.84 -4.41
CA ALA A 24 -13.38 5.60 -4.51
C ALA A 24 -14.29 5.54 -5.76
N ALA A 25 -14.68 6.68 -6.33
CA ALA A 25 -15.59 6.76 -7.47
C ALA A 25 -15.07 6.02 -8.73
N LYS A 26 -13.75 6.01 -8.93
CA LYS A 26 -13.09 5.19 -9.95
C LYS A 26 -12.35 4.01 -9.31
N SER A 27 -13.07 3.20 -8.53
CA SER A 27 -12.50 2.14 -7.70
C SER A 27 -11.51 1.23 -8.45
N GLY A 28 -11.78 0.85 -9.70
CA GLY A 28 -10.87 0.05 -10.52
C GLY A 28 -9.54 0.74 -10.84
N GLU A 29 -9.55 2.03 -11.18
CA GLU A 29 -8.32 2.80 -11.45
C GLU A 29 -7.54 3.05 -10.17
N SER A 30 -8.23 3.32 -9.06
CA SER A 30 -7.63 3.48 -7.74
C SER A 30 -7.00 2.19 -7.22
N ILE A 31 -7.66 1.03 -7.40
CA ILE A 31 -7.08 -0.28 -7.09
C ILE A 31 -5.85 -0.52 -7.95
N ALA A 32 -5.92 -0.23 -9.25
CA ALA A 32 -4.77 -0.38 -10.14
C ALA A 32 -3.58 0.49 -9.69
N ALA A 33 -3.82 1.76 -9.36
CA ALA A 33 -2.79 2.67 -8.86
C ALA A 33 -2.14 2.14 -7.57
N LEU A 34 -2.93 1.70 -6.59
CA LEU A 34 -2.40 1.20 -5.32
C LEU A 34 -1.68 -0.16 -5.47
N LYS A 35 -2.16 -1.05 -6.34
CA LYS A 35 -1.43 -2.29 -6.68
C LYS A 35 -0.11 -1.99 -7.37
N CYS A 36 -0.09 -1.06 -8.33
CA CYS A 36 1.14 -0.62 -8.99
C CYS A 36 2.13 0.00 -7.99
N LEU A 37 1.64 0.81 -7.04
CA LEU A 37 2.48 1.38 -5.97
C LEU A 37 3.19 0.28 -5.18
N LEU A 38 2.44 -0.71 -4.72
CA LEU A 38 2.97 -1.83 -3.95
C LEU A 38 3.93 -2.69 -4.79
N ALA A 39 3.60 -2.93 -6.06
CA ALA A 39 4.47 -3.65 -7.00
C ALA A 39 5.80 -2.93 -7.23
N LEU A 40 5.80 -1.60 -7.39
CA LEU A 40 7.01 -0.79 -7.49
C LEU A 40 7.85 -0.88 -6.21
N ASN A 41 7.22 -0.84 -5.03
CA ASN A 41 7.94 -1.02 -3.77
C ASN A 41 8.65 -2.39 -3.68
N LEU A 42 8.07 -3.47 -4.23
CA LEU A 42 8.72 -4.79 -4.24
C LEU A 42 10.05 -4.81 -5.02
N TYR A 43 10.18 -3.93 -6.03
CA TYR A 43 11.39 -3.74 -6.84
C TYR A 43 12.24 -2.54 -6.42
N MET A 44 11.89 -1.88 -5.32
CA MET A 44 12.70 -0.81 -4.78
C MET A 44 13.99 -1.36 -4.20
N ASP A 45 15.10 -0.74 -4.59
CA ASP A 45 16.36 -0.89 -3.88
C ASP A 45 16.31 -0.04 -2.61
N PHE A 46 16.47 -0.67 -1.44
CA PHE A 46 16.37 0.02 -0.16
C PHE A 46 17.46 1.09 0.02
N SER A 47 18.65 0.86 -0.53
CA SER A 47 19.79 1.76 -0.40
C SER A 47 19.72 2.90 -1.42
N ALA A 48 19.40 2.60 -2.68
CA ALA A 48 19.32 3.60 -3.75
C ALA A 48 18.01 4.39 -3.73
N LYS A 49 16.98 3.90 -3.02
CA LYS A 49 15.64 4.52 -2.91
C LYS A 49 14.96 4.75 -4.27
N GLU A 50 15.35 3.95 -5.25
CA GLU A 50 14.85 3.95 -6.63
C GLU A 50 14.41 2.52 -6.97
N THR A 51 13.47 2.37 -7.89
CA THR A 51 13.17 1.05 -8.42
C THR A 51 14.25 0.65 -9.42
N SER A 52 14.58 -0.64 -9.47
CA SER A 52 15.27 -1.19 -10.63
C SER A 52 14.44 -0.97 -11.91
N ASP A 53 15.02 -1.20 -13.08
CA ASP A 53 14.26 -1.20 -14.33
C ASP A 53 13.11 -2.21 -14.28
N VAL A 54 11.86 -1.72 -14.29
CA VAL A 54 10.65 -2.54 -14.28
C VAL A 54 9.91 -2.37 -15.60
N SER A 55 9.64 -3.50 -16.27
CA SER A 55 8.83 -3.53 -17.48
C SER A 55 7.33 -3.60 -17.16
N TYR A 56 6.49 -3.20 -18.11
CA TYR A 56 5.04 -3.40 -17.99
C TYR A 56 4.68 -4.87 -17.78
N SER A 57 5.28 -5.81 -18.52
CA SER A 57 5.02 -7.24 -18.33
C SER A 57 5.30 -7.73 -16.90
N LYS A 58 6.34 -7.19 -16.26
CA LYS A 58 6.67 -7.50 -14.86
C LYS A 58 5.59 -6.98 -13.90
N LEU A 59 5.11 -5.77 -14.13
CA LEU A 59 4.02 -5.17 -13.36
C LEU A 59 2.70 -5.92 -13.57
N GLU A 60 2.40 -6.36 -14.79
CA GLU A 60 1.23 -7.19 -15.08
C GLU A 60 1.25 -8.48 -14.26
N ASP A 61 2.37 -9.22 -14.24
CA ASP A 61 2.52 -10.44 -13.46
C ASP A 61 2.37 -10.20 -11.94
N LEU A 62 2.99 -9.13 -11.43
CA LEU A 62 2.91 -8.78 -10.00
C LEU A 62 1.50 -8.41 -9.57
N THR A 63 0.84 -7.56 -10.35
CA THR A 63 -0.41 -6.94 -9.94
C THR A 63 -1.64 -7.76 -10.30
N GLY A 64 -1.50 -8.72 -11.22
CA GLY A 64 -2.64 -9.42 -11.83
C GLY A 64 -3.54 -8.49 -12.65
N LEU A 65 -2.97 -7.39 -13.17
CA LEU A 65 -3.67 -6.40 -13.99
C LEU A 65 -3.28 -6.56 -15.46
N SER A 66 -4.18 -6.16 -16.36
CA SER A 66 -3.85 -6.01 -17.79
C SER A 66 -2.95 -4.80 -18.03
N ARG A 67 -2.15 -4.83 -19.10
CA ARG A 67 -1.28 -3.71 -19.51
C ARG A 67 -1.97 -2.34 -19.50
N PRO A 68 -3.19 -2.15 -20.05
CA PRO A 68 -3.86 -0.85 -20.01
C PRO A 68 -4.16 -0.39 -18.58
N MET A 69 -4.50 -1.31 -17.68
CA MET A 69 -4.75 -0.99 -16.27
C MET A 69 -3.47 -0.65 -15.52
N VAL A 70 -2.37 -1.36 -15.80
CA VAL A 70 -1.04 -0.98 -15.28
C VAL A 70 -0.67 0.43 -15.74
N ALA A 71 -0.86 0.75 -17.02
CA ALA A 71 -0.57 2.08 -17.56
C ALA A 71 -1.41 3.16 -16.88
N LYS A 72 -2.72 2.94 -16.72
CA LYS A 72 -3.60 3.84 -15.98
C LYS A 72 -3.19 4.01 -14.52
N GLY A 73 -2.84 2.92 -13.84
CA GLY A 73 -2.39 2.94 -12.44
C GLY A 73 -1.13 3.76 -12.25
N ILE A 74 -0.10 3.52 -13.08
CA ILE A 74 1.15 4.28 -13.07
C ILE A 74 0.91 5.76 -13.39
N ASN A 75 0.15 6.07 -14.43
CA ASN A 75 -0.17 7.46 -14.79
C ASN A 75 -0.93 8.18 -13.66
N THR A 76 -1.82 7.47 -12.95
CA THR A 76 -2.50 8.01 -11.77
C THR A 76 -1.49 8.38 -10.69
N LEU A 77 -0.54 7.49 -10.36
CA LEU A 77 0.50 7.77 -9.37
C LEU A 77 1.41 8.94 -9.76
N ILE A 78 1.73 9.07 -11.05
CA ILE A 78 2.52 10.19 -11.59
C ILE A 78 1.73 11.50 -11.49
N SER A 79 0.48 11.51 -11.94
CA SER A 79 -0.39 12.70 -11.88
C SER A 79 -0.63 13.22 -10.46
N LYS A 80 -0.58 12.31 -9.47
CA LYS A 80 -0.71 12.63 -8.04
C LYS A 80 0.64 12.97 -7.38
N GLY A 81 1.73 12.99 -8.13
CA GLY A 81 3.07 13.31 -7.62
C GLY A 81 3.59 12.30 -6.59
N VAL A 82 3.15 11.03 -6.66
CA VAL A 82 3.63 9.97 -5.76
C VAL A 82 4.92 9.35 -6.31
N VAL A 83 4.98 9.14 -7.63
CA VAL A 83 6.14 8.61 -8.35
C VAL A 83 6.46 9.48 -9.56
N LYS A 84 7.72 9.49 -9.98
CA LYS A 84 8.18 10.05 -11.25
C LYS A 84 8.98 9.00 -12.01
N ILE A 85 9.01 9.13 -13.33
CA ILE A 85 9.90 8.32 -14.18
C ILE A 85 11.29 8.94 -14.07
N GLU A 86 12.28 8.14 -13.70
CA GLU A 86 13.68 8.61 -13.57
C GLU A 86 14.47 8.30 -14.84
N LYS A 87 14.31 7.08 -15.38
CA LYS A 87 14.91 6.67 -16.66
C LYS A 87 13.91 5.89 -17.49
N GLU A 88 13.97 6.11 -18.80
CA GLU A 88 13.26 5.31 -19.78
C GLU A 88 14.29 4.69 -20.73
N SER A 89 14.33 3.35 -20.78
CA SER A 89 15.19 2.65 -21.73
C SER A 89 14.72 2.88 -23.17
N SER A 90 15.65 3.11 -24.10
CA SER A 90 15.34 3.27 -25.52
C SER A 90 14.55 2.07 -26.04
N GLY A 91 13.37 2.31 -26.63
CA GLY A 91 12.53 1.25 -27.20
C GLY A 91 11.44 0.69 -26.27
N ARG A 92 11.03 1.42 -25.21
CA ARG A 92 9.83 1.13 -24.36
C ARG A 92 9.85 -0.20 -23.58
N LYS A 93 11.01 -0.81 -23.33
CA LYS A 93 11.05 -2.15 -22.71
C LYS A 93 11.02 -2.11 -21.18
N ALA A 94 11.69 -1.15 -20.54
CA ALA A 94 11.65 -0.98 -19.08
C ALA A 94 11.80 0.49 -18.66
N ARG A 95 11.25 0.82 -17.49
CA ARG A 95 11.35 2.15 -16.86
C ARG A 95 11.84 2.00 -15.43
N SER A 96 12.67 2.93 -14.97
CA SER A 96 12.94 3.10 -13.55
C SER A 96 12.04 4.22 -13.00
N TYR A 97 11.53 4.00 -11.81
CA TYR A 97 10.66 4.93 -11.11
C TYR A 97 11.35 5.39 -9.83
N LYS A 98 11.19 6.68 -9.54
CA LYS A 98 11.63 7.29 -8.29
C LYS A 98 10.41 7.79 -7.54
N PHE A 99 10.35 7.52 -6.25
CA PHE A 99 9.27 8.04 -5.41
C PHE A 99 9.57 9.52 -5.12
N VAL A 100 8.58 10.39 -5.34
CA VAL A 100 8.78 11.85 -5.36
C VAL A 100 8.85 12.45 -3.95
N ILE A 101 8.70 11.62 -2.91
CA ILE A 101 8.46 12.08 -1.55
C ILE A 101 9.75 11.96 -0.72
N GLY A 102 10.19 13.09 -0.17
CA GLY A 102 11.41 13.27 0.64
C GLY A 102 11.55 12.29 1.82
N ASP A 103 12.20 11.18 1.52
CA ASP A 103 13.50 10.69 1.99
C ASP A 103 13.79 10.25 3.44
N ASP A 104 13.06 10.64 4.49
CA ASP A 104 13.53 10.30 5.86
C ASP A 104 12.72 9.20 6.57
N ILE A 105 11.48 8.93 6.15
CA ILE A 105 10.59 8.01 6.86
C ILE A 105 10.00 6.96 5.92
N TRP A 106 10.45 5.73 6.12
CA TRP A 106 10.04 4.56 5.36
C TRP A 106 9.47 3.49 6.28
N SER A 107 8.47 2.75 5.78
CA SER A 107 7.90 1.60 6.45
C SER A 107 8.41 0.30 5.84
N LYS A 108 8.77 -0.68 6.68
CA LYS A 108 9.09 -2.04 6.25
C LYS A 108 7.83 -2.76 5.81
N VAL A 109 7.88 -3.42 4.66
CA VAL A 109 6.79 -4.19 4.06
C VAL A 109 7.26 -5.63 3.79
N PRO A 110 6.56 -6.69 4.28
CA PRO A 110 6.91 -8.08 3.98
C PRO A 110 6.69 -8.43 2.51
N LYS A 111 7.76 -8.80 1.79
CA LYS A 111 7.68 -9.01 0.33
C LYS A 111 6.80 -10.19 -0.09
N ASN A 112 6.99 -11.36 0.53
CA ASN A 112 6.34 -12.60 0.09
C ASN A 112 4.81 -12.53 0.25
N LYS A 113 4.35 -12.13 1.43
CA LYS A 113 2.92 -11.92 1.70
C LYS A 113 2.33 -10.81 0.82
N MET A 114 3.09 -9.71 0.63
CA MET A 114 2.65 -8.63 -0.23
C MET A 114 2.47 -9.08 -1.69
N TYR A 115 3.44 -9.82 -2.25
CA TYR A 115 3.37 -10.38 -3.61
C TYR A 115 2.08 -11.19 -3.80
N SER A 116 1.82 -12.16 -2.90
CA SER A 116 0.63 -13.00 -2.98
C SER A 116 -0.66 -12.18 -2.88
N PHE A 117 -0.71 -11.24 -1.94
CA PHE A 117 -1.86 -10.36 -1.75
C PHE A 117 -2.15 -9.50 -2.98
N ILE A 118 -1.18 -8.76 -3.51
CA ILE A 118 -1.43 -7.86 -4.65
C ILE A 118 -1.82 -8.62 -5.91
N LYS A 119 -1.27 -9.82 -6.13
CA LYS A 119 -1.53 -10.63 -7.33
C LYS A 119 -2.94 -11.22 -7.31
N THR A 120 -3.42 -11.65 -6.15
CA THR A 120 -4.67 -12.41 -6.01
C THR A 120 -5.86 -11.58 -5.54
N LEU A 121 -5.65 -10.39 -4.97
CA LEU A 121 -6.72 -9.48 -4.56
C LEU A 121 -7.61 -9.12 -5.75
N ASN A 122 -8.93 -9.08 -5.54
CA ASN A 122 -9.87 -8.68 -6.58
C ASN A 122 -9.58 -7.25 -7.10
N ASN A 123 -9.55 -7.09 -8.43
CA ASN A 123 -9.29 -5.83 -9.12
C ASN A 123 -10.47 -4.85 -9.10
N ARG A 124 -11.59 -5.21 -8.46
CA ARG A 124 -12.83 -4.43 -8.40
C ARG A 124 -13.38 -4.40 -6.98
N GLY A 125 -14.27 -3.44 -6.74
CA GLY A 125 -15.08 -3.36 -5.52
C GLY A 125 -14.46 -2.50 -4.42
N ILE A 126 -15.34 -1.88 -3.63
CA ILE A 126 -14.93 -0.95 -2.56
C ILE A 126 -14.13 -1.65 -1.47
N SER A 127 -14.44 -2.92 -1.17
CA SER A 127 -13.73 -3.69 -0.14
C SER A 127 -12.25 -3.90 -0.49
N SER A 128 -11.92 -4.23 -1.75
CA SER A 128 -10.52 -4.36 -2.20
C SER A 128 -9.76 -3.04 -2.11
N LEU A 129 -10.40 -1.94 -2.55
CA LEU A 129 -9.80 -0.60 -2.42
C LEU A 129 -9.57 -0.25 -0.95
N SER A 130 -10.55 -0.56 -0.09
CA SER A 130 -10.48 -0.32 1.34
C SER A 130 -9.34 -1.10 1.98
N ALA A 131 -9.19 -2.38 1.65
CA ALA A 131 -8.10 -3.22 2.13
C ALA A 131 -6.73 -2.61 1.77
N LEU A 132 -6.52 -2.21 0.52
CA LEU A 132 -5.26 -1.58 0.07
C LEU A 132 -4.97 -0.29 0.83
N LYS A 133 -5.96 0.61 0.95
CA LYS A 133 -5.80 1.87 1.66
C LYS A 133 -5.52 1.68 3.15
N ILE A 134 -6.29 0.83 3.82
CA ILE A 134 -6.15 0.55 5.25
C ILE A 134 -4.77 -0.06 5.53
N TYR A 135 -4.31 -0.99 4.69
CA TYR A 135 -3.02 -1.61 4.89
C TYR A 135 -1.86 -0.62 4.76
N LEU A 136 -1.92 0.29 3.78
CA LEU A 136 -0.95 1.38 3.65
C LEU A 136 -0.90 2.28 4.89
N VAL A 137 -2.06 2.58 5.49
CA VAL A 137 -2.14 3.35 6.75
C VAL A 137 -1.56 2.55 7.92
N ILE A 138 -1.93 1.28 8.08
CA ILE A 138 -1.38 0.41 9.14
C ILE A 138 0.15 0.32 9.02
N LEU A 139 0.69 0.10 7.81
CA LEU A 139 2.12 0.09 7.55
C LEU A 139 2.79 1.43 7.90
N THR A 140 2.09 2.54 7.68
CA THR A 140 2.59 3.90 7.97
C THR A 140 2.69 4.15 9.47
N PHE A 141 1.68 3.74 10.24
CA PHE A 141 1.58 4.07 11.68
C PHE A 141 2.06 2.99 12.63
N LYS A 142 2.47 1.82 12.12
CA LYS A 142 3.07 0.78 12.96
C LYS A 142 4.31 1.28 13.68
N ASP A 143 4.50 0.82 14.91
CA ASP A 143 5.77 0.98 15.60
C ASP A 143 6.89 0.21 14.87
N LYS A 144 8.10 0.78 14.90
CA LYS A 144 9.26 0.20 14.20
C LYS A 144 9.77 -1.08 14.87
N LYS A 145 9.66 -1.17 16.21
CA LYS A 145 10.17 -2.30 17.01
C LYS A 145 9.14 -3.41 17.11
N SER A 146 7.91 -3.11 17.53
CA SER A 146 6.87 -4.12 17.73
C SER A 146 6.15 -4.54 16.45
N GLY A 147 6.13 -3.67 15.42
CA GLY A 147 5.35 -3.92 14.20
C GLY A 147 3.82 -3.80 14.41
N ILE A 148 3.40 -3.28 15.56
CA ILE A 148 1.99 -3.07 15.92
C ILE A 148 1.59 -1.64 15.57
N ALA A 149 0.45 -1.47 14.90
CA ALA A 149 -0.17 -0.16 14.68
C ALA A 149 -1.37 0.01 15.62
N ASN A 150 -1.31 1.04 16.45
CA ASN A 150 -2.35 1.43 17.40
C ASN A 150 -3.16 2.59 16.80
N ILE A 151 -4.20 2.27 16.03
CA ILE A 151 -4.96 3.29 15.28
C ILE A 151 -6.46 3.03 15.34
N GLY A 152 -7.26 4.03 15.70
CA GLY A 152 -8.72 3.92 15.73
C GLY A 152 -9.35 4.07 14.34
N TYR A 153 -10.62 3.67 14.21
CA TYR A 153 -11.39 3.81 12.97
C TYR A 153 -11.44 5.26 12.47
N GLU A 154 -11.60 6.24 13.37
CA GLU A 154 -11.65 7.66 12.97
C GLU A 154 -10.35 8.13 12.29
N LYS A 155 -9.18 7.76 12.84
CA LYS A 155 -7.90 8.04 12.18
C LYS A 155 -7.78 7.29 10.85
N ILE A 156 -8.21 6.02 10.78
CA ILE A 156 -8.22 5.29 9.50
C ILE A 156 -9.04 6.07 8.46
N ARG A 157 -10.23 6.59 8.82
CA ARG A 157 -11.06 7.40 7.91
C ARG A 157 -10.35 8.68 7.49
N GLU A 158 -9.78 9.38 8.45
CA GLU A 158 -9.05 10.64 8.23
C GLU A 158 -7.93 10.47 7.20
N TYR A 159 -7.15 9.37 7.26
CA TYR A 159 -6.04 9.13 6.34
C TYR A 159 -6.42 8.44 5.03
N THR A 160 -7.54 7.70 4.99
CA THR A 160 -7.95 6.93 3.79
C THR A 160 -9.06 7.58 2.99
N GLY A 161 -9.85 8.47 3.61
CA GLY A 161 -11.09 9.00 3.06
C GLY A 161 -12.23 7.97 2.97
N LEU A 162 -12.11 6.82 3.62
CA LEU A 162 -13.14 5.77 3.60
C LEU A 162 -14.33 6.10 4.49
N GLN A 163 -15.51 5.56 4.15
CA GLN A 163 -16.65 5.56 5.05
C GLN A 163 -16.49 4.47 6.12
N SER A 164 -17.05 4.67 7.31
CA SER A 164 -16.94 3.72 8.42
C SER A 164 -17.40 2.30 8.04
N LYS A 165 -18.44 2.20 7.19
CA LYS A 165 -18.98 0.92 6.70
C LYS A 165 -17.97 0.12 5.87
N ASP A 166 -17.04 0.79 5.18
CA ASP A 166 -16.07 0.17 4.28
C ASP A 166 -14.79 -0.28 5.01
N ILE A 167 -14.55 0.23 6.23
CA ILE A 167 -13.36 -0.13 7.02
C ILE A 167 -13.41 -1.60 7.43
N LYS A 168 -14.57 -2.07 7.90
CA LYS A 168 -14.73 -3.44 8.38
C LYS A 168 -14.48 -4.45 7.26
N SER A 169 -15.00 -4.22 6.07
CA SER A 169 -14.80 -5.11 4.92
C SER A 169 -13.35 -5.12 4.45
N GLY A 170 -12.68 -3.95 4.44
CA GLY A 170 -11.25 -3.88 4.13
C GLY A 170 -10.38 -4.61 5.15
N LEU A 171 -10.65 -4.45 6.46
CA LEU A 171 -9.94 -5.16 7.52
C LEU A 171 -10.14 -6.68 7.45
N GLN A 172 -11.36 -7.12 7.16
CA GLN A 172 -11.67 -8.54 7.00
C GLN A 172 -10.83 -9.16 5.88
N ILE A 173 -10.72 -8.52 4.72
CA ILE A 173 -9.84 -8.97 3.64
C ILE A 173 -8.38 -9.07 4.13
N LEU A 174 -7.86 -8.06 4.82
CA LEU A 174 -6.47 -8.11 5.32
C LEU A 174 -6.23 -9.24 6.32
N TYR A 175 -7.22 -9.58 7.13
CA TYR A 175 -7.18 -10.72 8.04
C TYR A 175 -7.20 -12.06 7.29
N GLU A 176 -8.09 -12.22 6.30
CA GLU A 176 -8.19 -13.43 5.45
C GLU A 176 -6.89 -13.70 4.70
N TYR A 177 -6.25 -12.66 4.17
CA TYR A 177 -4.93 -12.73 3.53
C TYR A 177 -3.76 -12.88 4.52
N LYS A 178 -4.05 -12.98 5.83
CA LYS A 178 -3.05 -13.09 6.90
C LYS A 178 -1.98 -12.00 6.81
N LEU A 179 -2.37 -10.78 6.48
CA LEU A 179 -1.50 -9.60 6.49
C LEU A 179 -1.50 -8.92 7.85
N ILE A 180 -2.62 -9.00 8.57
CA ILE A 180 -2.77 -8.43 9.90
C ILE A 180 -3.44 -9.41 10.85
N TYR A 181 -3.16 -9.24 12.13
CA TYR A 181 -3.94 -9.78 13.23
C TYR A 181 -4.48 -8.60 14.05
N VAL A 182 -5.75 -8.67 14.47
CA VAL A 182 -6.42 -7.58 15.19
C VAL A 182 -6.65 -8.00 16.63
N THR A 183 -6.14 -7.21 17.57
CA THR A 183 -6.46 -7.34 19.00
C THR A 183 -7.20 -6.11 19.50
N GLN A 184 -8.06 -6.32 20.49
CA GLN A 184 -8.71 -5.25 21.22
C GLN A 184 -8.30 -5.38 22.68
N GLU A 185 -7.58 -4.38 23.17
CA GLU A 185 -7.33 -4.28 24.62
C GLU A 185 -8.54 -3.62 25.28
N ARG A 186 -9.04 -4.24 26.34
CA ARG A 186 -10.00 -3.59 27.22
C ARG A 186 -9.25 -2.63 28.13
N ASP A 187 -9.74 -1.41 28.26
CA ASP A 187 -9.31 -0.54 29.33
C ASP A 187 -10.14 -0.86 30.57
N ASP A 188 -9.52 -1.57 31.52
CA ASP A 188 -10.18 -2.01 32.75
C ASP A 188 -10.59 -0.85 33.66
N SER A 189 -9.97 0.33 33.50
CA SER A 189 -10.28 1.53 34.29
C SER A 189 -11.55 2.25 33.82
N THR A 190 -11.79 2.30 32.51
CA THR A 190 -12.95 3.00 31.91
C THR A 190 -14.05 2.05 31.42
N ARG A 191 -13.82 0.72 31.48
CA ARG A 191 -14.64 -0.34 30.87
C ARG A 191 -14.87 -0.16 29.36
N ARG A 192 -14.15 0.76 28.71
CA ARG A 192 -14.19 0.99 27.26
C ARG A 192 -13.11 0.15 26.59
N TYR A 193 -13.33 -0.25 25.34
CA TYR A 193 -12.26 -0.84 24.55
C TYR A 193 -11.27 0.27 24.17
N LYS A 194 -9.96 0.02 24.34
CA LYS A 194 -8.92 0.82 23.69
C LYS A 194 -9.10 0.73 22.18
N HIS A 195 -8.44 1.62 21.45
CA HIS A 195 -8.36 1.50 20.00
C HIS A 195 -7.92 0.09 19.58
N ASN A 196 -8.33 -0.35 18.39
CA ASN A 196 -7.82 -1.60 17.84
C ASN A 196 -6.29 -1.53 17.70
N SER A 197 -5.64 -2.65 17.99
CA SER A 197 -4.21 -2.87 17.78
C SER A 197 -4.05 -3.84 16.61
N TYR A 198 -3.29 -3.43 15.60
CA TYR A 198 -3.08 -4.20 14.38
C TYR A 198 -1.64 -4.69 14.31
N THR A 199 -1.43 -5.99 14.46
CA THR A 199 -0.12 -6.63 14.31
C THR A 199 0.10 -7.03 12.86
N ILE A 200 1.16 -6.54 12.24
CA ILE A 200 1.52 -6.95 10.86
C ILE A 200 2.18 -8.32 10.89
N LEU A 201 1.71 -9.21 10.04
CA LEU A 201 2.23 -10.56 9.90
C LEU A 201 3.27 -10.59 8.78
N PHE A 202 4.43 -11.20 9.06
CA PHE A 202 5.58 -11.27 8.14
C PHE A 202 5.75 -12.66 7.51
#